data_AF-A0A9D7X0Z3-F1
#
_entry.id   AF-A0A9D7X0Z3-F1
#
_cell.length_a   1.000
_cell.length_b   1.000
_cell.length_c   1.000
_cell.angle_alpha   90.00
_cell.angle_beta   90.00
_cell.angle_gamma   90.00
#
_symmetry.space_group_name_H-M   'P 1'
#
loop_
_entity.id
_entity.type
_entity.pdbx_description
1 polymer ?
#
loop_
_entity_poly.entity_id
_entity_poly.type
_entity_poly.pdbx_seq_one_letter_code
_entity_poly.pdbx_strand_id
1 'polypeptide(L)'
;MKKIVVLCFCLMAPLIILSQPVERTVKNLPIISGVRSQLEYATGYTFLDNGHWVSADNRLPYKEAEYNKSRKIYYKLGKDNFKLLQIRDVMVDDVPYVVFTIQYKTGWYEFPILMELWHWQVGLNFFVFKAEKLKEVMPNDVKWDEPYIINMDAISSGIMIDYDEKTLNSTIAYNIQRTQDLKTICPHNLLIAVWNVEDKGMQLTRFRLIQVMNKKKFYTPYLEEKNRSLLFRSTYYEADYPTFRAFIRYDEVNPNLSIKPKTPEDYFKRGVFHYKAGNFAQAIADLTEAAKDCPFDQFFMTYAYRANAREQMGDFSGAMQDYDKAISLKPEEAEYYSAWLTTIYNRGVAKYNTNDVLGACQDWYTAAEMGLEDASMDANILANCKNFSFTKPEFLPSTTDISSVIPNTADYRRLYFEGMWKYQNGHFREAINNLNNALELQPDLKIIPSIYSYRGASKLKISDYKGAISDFDYCLAYMGSGDSGNPLFKTVYYNRGLANFFLGNQIEACRDFQKALRTGLDDPESLNFIGQVCD
;
A
#
# COMPACT_ATOMS: atom_id res chain seq x y z
N MET A 1 2.06 -46.16 74.35
CA MET A 1 1.23 -44.93 74.37
C MET A 1 2.09 -43.70 74.06
N LYS A 2 1.70 -43.01 72.98
CA LYS A 2 1.86 -41.60 72.61
C LYS A 2 3.23 -40.91 72.81
N LYS A 3 4.01 -40.89 71.71
CA LYS A 3 5.03 -39.87 71.44
C LYS A 3 4.32 -38.51 71.30
N ILE A 4 4.77 -37.53 72.07
CA ILE A 4 4.31 -36.15 72.02
C ILE A 4 4.91 -35.50 70.76
N VAL A 5 4.04 -35.09 69.85
CA VAL A 5 4.38 -34.29 68.67
C VAL A 5 4.42 -32.83 69.12
N VAL A 6 5.60 -32.21 69.07
CA VAL A 6 5.75 -30.75 69.21
C VAL A 6 5.54 -30.15 67.82
N LEU A 7 4.37 -29.55 67.60
CA LEU A 7 4.06 -28.77 66.40
C LEU A 7 4.84 -27.45 66.46
N CYS A 8 5.84 -27.29 65.58
CA CYS A 8 6.45 -26.00 65.31
C CYS A 8 5.52 -25.22 64.37
N PHE A 9 4.79 -24.24 64.89
CA PHE A 9 4.06 -23.26 64.08
C PHE A 9 5.08 -22.29 63.45
N CYS A 10 5.50 -22.55 62.22
CA CYS A 10 6.13 -21.54 61.38
C CYS A 10 5.05 -20.53 60.97
N LEU A 11 4.99 -19.39 61.66
CA LEU A 11 4.31 -18.20 61.19
C LEU A 11 4.99 -17.72 59.90
N MET A 12 4.45 -18.13 58.76
CA MET A 12 4.75 -17.51 57.47
C MET A 12 4.14 -16.11 57.47
N ALA A 13 4.92 -15.12 57.92
CA ALA A 13 4.61 -13.73 57.59
C ALA A 13 4.69 -13.59 56.06
N PRO A 14 3.65 -13.11 55.37
CA PRO A 14 3.78 -12.80 53.96
C PRO A 14 4.81 -11.67 53.85
N LEU A 15 5.97 -11.96 53.26
CA LEU A 15 6.80 -10.92 52.68
C LEU A 15 5.97 -10.30 51.57
N ILE A 16 5.20 -9.26 51.91
CA ILE A 16 4.74 -8.28 50.94
C ILE A 16 6.02 -7.59 50.49
N ILE A 17 6.62 -8.13 49.43
CA ILE A 17 7.52 -7.36 48.58
C ILE A 17 6.61 -6.25 48.05
N LEU A 18 6.63 -5.10 48.71
CA LEU A 18 6.26 -3.84 48.10
C LEU A 18 7.18 -3.75 46.89
N SER A 19 6.67 -4.17 45.73
CA SER A 19 7.23 -3.78 44.46
C SER A 19 7.15 -2.25 44.50
N GLN A 20 8.26 -1.60 44.85
CA GLN A 20 8.44 -0.24 44.41
C GLN A 20 8.12 -0.27 42.91
N PRO A 21 7.18 0.56 42.42
CA PRO A 21 7.04 0.69 40.99
C PRO A 21 8.42 1.14 40.54
N VAL A 22 9.16 0.26 39.89
CA VAL A 22 10.26 0.71 39.06
C VAL A 22 9.50 1.58 38.06
N GLU A 23 9.52 2.89 38.27
CA GLU A 23 9.34 3.86 37.20
C GLU A 23 10.43 3.52 36.19
N ARG A 24 10.17 2.49 35.39
CA ARG A 24 10.87 2.23 34.15
C ARG A 24 10.49 3.43 33.34
N THR A 25 11.40 4.38 33.24
CA THR A 25 11.41 5.32 32.12
C THR A 25 11.05 4.49 30.90
N VAL A 26 9.87 4.73 30.34
CA VAL A 26 9.45 4.08 29.10
C VAL A 26 10.43 4.61 28.07
N LYS A 27 11.56 3.92 27.93
CA LYS A 27 12.44 4.07 26.79
C LYS A 27 11.52 3.72 25.62
N ASN A 28 11.26 4.70 24.76
CA ASN A 28 10.32 4.57 23.65
C ASN A 28 10.57 3.23 22.96
N LEU A 29 9.59 2.32 23.07
CA LEU A 29 9.70 1.01 22.43
C LEU A 29 9.90 1.21 20.92
N PRO A 30 10.70 0.36 20.26
CA PRO A 30 10.88 0.47 18.82
C PRO A 30 9.54 0.31 18.12
N ILE A 31 9.17 1.28 17.29
CA ILE A 31 7.89 1.25 16.56
C ILE A 31 8.02 0.31 15.37
N ILE A 32 7.11 -0.64 15.28
CA ILE A 32 6.99 -1.62 14.21
C ILE A 32 5.97 -1.10 13.21
N SER A 33 6.31 -1.10 11.92
CA SER A 33 5.44 -0.67 10.84
C SER A 33 4.16 -1.52 10.73
N GLY A 34 3.24 -1.05 9.88
CA GLY A 34 2.22 -1.92 9.31
C GLY A 34 2.83 -3.08 8.50
N VAL A 35 1.97 -3.99 8.01
CA VAL A 35 2.40 -5.11 7.16
C VAL A 35 2.96 -4.56 5.86
N ARG A 36 4.25 -4.80 5.62
CA ARG A 36 4.95 -4.36 4.40
C ARG A 36 4.65 -5.29 3.23
N SER A 37 4.74 -6.59 3.47
CA SER A 37 4.45 -7.63 2.48
C SER A 37 4.01 -8.91 3.20
N GLN A 38 3.23 -9.74 2.49
CA GLN A 38 2.75 -11.00 3.02
C GLN A 38 2.67 -12.10 1.97
N LEU A 39 2.76 -13.35 2.42
CA LEU A 39 2.56 -14.54 1.60
C LEU A 39 1.50 -15.42 2.26
N GLU A 40 0.37 -15.54 1.59
CA GLU A 40 -0.80 -16.34 2.03
C GLU A 40 -0.83 -17.71 1.39
N TYR A 41 -0.34 -17.82 0.14
CA TYR A 41 -0.47 -19.01 -0.69
C TYR A 41 0.90 -19.52 -1.15
N ALA A 42 1.16 -20.78 -0.83
CA ALA A 42 2.26 -21.59 -1.31
C ALA A 42 1.81 -23.06 -1.26
N THR A 43 2.39 -23.88 -2.11
CA THR A 43 2.10 -25.31 -2.14
C THR A 43 3.17 -26.04 -1.34
N GLY A 44 2.79 -26.67 -0.23
CA GLY A 44 3.70 -27.48 0.57
C GLY A 44 3.86 -28.87 -0.04
N TYR A 45 5.10 -29.32 -0.21
CA TYR A 45 5.47 -30.65 -0.70
C TYR A 45 6.16 -31.45 0.39
N THR A 46 5.81 -32.73 0.52
CA THR A 46 6.46 -33.69 1.41
C THR A 46 6.79 -34.99 0.69
N PHE A 47 7.99 -35.49 0.91
CA PHE A 47 8.43 -36.78 0.41
C PHE A 47 8.07 -37.87 1.41
N LEU A 48 7.33 -38.87 0.94
CA LEU A 48 6.91 -40.03 1.70
C LEU A 48 7.92 -41.18 1.60
N ASP A 49 7.95 -42.06 2.60
CA ASP A 49 8.84 -43.22 2.65
C ASP A 49 8.56 -44.24 1.54
N ASN A 50 7.38 -44.21 0.94
CA ASN A 50 7.02 -45.02 -0.21
C ASN A 50 7.56 -44.48 -1.55
N GLY A 51 8.39 -43.43 -1.51
CA GLY A 51 9.05 -42.86 -2.70
C GLY A 51 8.20 -41.84 -3.46
N HIS A 52 7.02 -41.48 -2.97
CA HIS A 52 6.12 -40.52 -3.63
C HIS A 52 6.10 -39.15 -2.94
N TRP A 53 5.95 -38.10 -3.75
CA TRP A 53 5.67 -36.76 -3.28
C TRP A 53 4.17 -36.56 -3.09
N VAL A 54 3.79 -35.86 -2.01
CA VAL A 54 2.43 -35.37 -1.78
C VAL A 54 2.49 -33.86 -1.61
N SER A 55 1.50 -33.15 -2.17
CA SER A 55 1.36 -31.71 -2.07
C SER A 55 0.05 -31.30 -1.38
N ALA A 56 0.05 -30.12 -0.76
CA ALA A 56 -1.13 -29.47 -0.21
C ALA A 56 -0.99 -27.94 -0.21
N ASP A 57 -2.06 -27.20 -0.51
CA ASP A 57 -2.07 -25.73 -0.65
C ASP A 57 -2.11 -25.01 0.71
N ASN A 58 -0.98 -24.91 1.43
CA ASN A 58 -0.91 -24.34 2.79
C ASN A 58 -1.95 -24.88 3.79
N ARG A 59 -2.65 -25.97 3.43
CA ARG A 59 -3.71 -26.57 4.22
C ARG A 59 -3.08 -27.70 5.00
N LEU A 60 -3.39 -27.72 6.29
CA LEU A 60 -3.20 -28.90 7.11
C LEU A 60 -3.83 -30.09 6.35
N PRO A 61 -3.05 -31.10 5.95
CA PRO A 61 -3.63 -32.26 5.26
C PRO A 61 -4.64 -33.00 6.15
N TYR A 62 -4.64 -32.76 7.47
CA TYR A 62 -5.58 -33.33 8.43
C TYR A 62 -6.09 -32.28 9.44
N LYS A 63 -7.35 -32.43 9.88
CA LYS A 63 -8.01 -31.54 10.84
C LYS A 63 -7.54 -31.78 12.28
N GLU A 64 -6.62 -32.71 12.55
CA GLU A 64 -6.14 -32.96 13.91
C GLU A 64 -4.65 -32.59 14.00
N ALA A 65 -4.31 -31.49 14.69
CA ALA A 65 -2.94 -30.97 14.73
C ALA A 65 -1.94 -31.81 15.56
N GLU A 66 -2.40 -32.91 16.14
CA GLU A 66 -1.60 -33.90 16.88
C GLU A 66 -0.60 -34.62 15.97
N TYR A 67 -1.04 -34.87 14.76
CA TYR A 67 -0.25 -35.46 13.71
C TYR A 67 0.95 -34.61 13.32
N ASN A 68 0.79 -33.29 13.35
CA ASN A 68 1.85 -32.33 13.08
C ASN A 68 3.02 -32.43 14.07
N LYS A 69 2.81 -32.97 15.28
CA LYS A 69 3.88 -33.14 16.28
C LYS A 69 4.64 -34.46 16.16
N SER A 70 4.14 -35.41 15.36
CA SER A 70 4.68 -36.77 15.18
C SER A 70 5.99 -36.81 14.36
N ARG A 71 6.85 -37.82 14.60
CA ARG A 71 8.00 -38.13 13.74
C ARG A 71 7.60 -38.90 12.46
N LYS A 72 6.33 -39.26 12.31
CA LYS A 72 5.82 -40.02 11.16
C LYS A 72 5.75 -39.12 9.92
N ILE A 73 6.18 -39.68 8.79
CA ILE A 73 6.56 -38.93 7.59
C ILE A 73 5.36 -38.29 6.86
N TYR A 74 4.17 -38.85 7.04
CA TYR A 74 2.89 -38.36 6.50
C TYR A 74 2.42 -37.03 7.11
N TYR A 75 3.06 -36.54 8.18
CA TYR A 75 2.66 -35.33 8.91
C TYR A 75 3.73 -34.23 8.92
N LYS A 76 4.78 -34.39 8.11
CA LYS A 76 5.96 -33.52 8.08
C LYS A 76 5.66 -32.06 7.76
N LEU A 77 4.69 -31.77 6.88
CA LEU A 77 4.28 -30.38 6.60
C LEU A 77 3.44 -29.78 7.73
N GLY A 78 2.80 -30.60 8.56
CA GLY A 78 1.93 -30.14 9.64
C GLY A 78 2.59 -29.24 10.69
N LYS A 79 3.88 -29.46 10.98
CA LYS A 79 4.65 -28.69 11.99
C LYS A 79 5.24 -27.40 11.43
N ASP A 80 5.53 -27.41 10.13
CA ASP A 80 6.13 -26.30 9.39
C ASP A 80 5.07 -25.47 8.65
N ASN A 81 3.80 -25.90 8.63
CA ASN A 81 2.69 -25.25 7.94
C ASN A 81 2.47 -23.85 8.47
N PHE A 82 2.45 -22.88 7.57
CA PHE A 82 2.05 -21.52 7.87
C PHE A 82 0.67 -21.25 7.28
N LYS A 83 -0.11 -20.44 8.00
CA LYS A 83 -1.34 -19.81 7.51
C LYS A 83 -1.01 -18.51 6.77
N LEU A 84 -0.04 -17.76 7.30
CA LEU A 84 0.32 -16.44 6.78
C LEU A 84 1.76 -16.11 7.17
N LEU A 85 2.58 -15.73 6.18
CA LEU A 85 3.89 -15.12 6.41
C LEU A 85 3.76 -13.61 6.22
N GLN A 86 4.38 -12.82 7.09
CA GLN A 86 4.40 -11.36 6.93
C GLN A 86 5.76 -10.78 7.27
N ILE A 87 6.07 -9.69 6.60
CA ILE A 87 7.23 -8.86 6.87
C ILE A 87 6.72 -7.49 7.33
N ARG A 88 7.30 -6.99 8.42
CA ARG A 88 7.16 -5.61 8.90
C ARG A 88 8.55 -5.02 9.10
N ASP A 89 8.65 -3.71 9.03
CA ASP A 89 9.89 -2.97 9.26
C ASP A 89 9.92 -2.44 10.69
N VAL A 90 11.11 -2.35 11.28
CA VAL A 90 11.32 -1.77 12.60
C VAL A 90 12.68 -1.09 12.66
N MET A 91 12.74 0.13 13.21
CA MET A 91 14.01 0.78 13.54
C MET A 91 14.44 0.39 14.93
N VAL A 92 15.70 0.03 15.06
CA VAL A 92 16.31 -0.25 16.35
C VAL A 92 17.68 0.41 16.39
N ASP A 93 17.84 1.43 17.24
CA ASP A 93 19.05 2.27 17.32
C ASP A 93 19.56 2.75 15.95
N ASP A 94 18.66 3.31 15.13
CA ASP A 94 18.92 3.80 13.77
C ASP A 94 19.39 2.74 12.75
N VAL A 95 19.23 1.46 13.08
CA VAL A 95 19.50 0.34 12.17
C VAL A 95 18.17 -0.25 11.70
N PRO A 96 18.00 -0.48 10.38
CA PRO A 96 16.77 -1.07 9.85
C PRO A 96 16.75 -2.58 10.08
N TYR A 97 15.72 -3.04 10.78
CA TYR A 97 15.42 -4.45 11.00
C TYR A 97 14.08 -4.81 10.38
N VAL A 98 13.91 -6.11 10.17
CA VAL A 98 12.68 -6.75 9.72
C VAL A 98 12.14 -7.61 10.85
N VAL A 99 10.84 -7.51 11.09
CA VAL A 99 10.06 -8.46 11.87
C VAL A 99 9.39 -9.43 10.89
N PHE A 100 9.90 -10.65 10.84
CA PHE A 100 9.34 -11.74 10.05
C PHE A 100 8.43 -12.60 10.92
N THR A 101 7.14 -12.67 10.59
CA THR A 101 6.16 -13.44 11.36
C THR A 101 5.63 -14.63 10.57
N ILE A 102 5.53 -15.78 11.24
CA ILE A 102 4.95 -17.02 10.74
C ILE A 102 3.72 -17.32 11.59
N GLN A 103 2.52 -17.05 11.06
CA GLN A 103 1.27 -17.45 11.71
C GLN A 103 0.95 -18.90 11.34
N TYR A 104 0.49 -19.71 12.30
CA TYR A 104 0.13 -21.11 12.08
C TYR A 104 -1.04 -21.53 12.98
N LYS A 105 -1.68 -22.66 12.64
CA LYS A 105 -2.73 -23.26 13.49
C LYS A 105 -2.11 -24.30 14.42
N THR A 106 -2.50 -24.27 15.69
CA THR A 106 -2.05 -25.21 16.71
C THR A 106 -3.17 -25.52 17.70
N GLY A 107 -2.86 -26.12 18.83
CA GLY A 107 -3.85 -26.45 19.86
C GLY A 107 -3.32 -27.41 20.92
N TRP A 108 -4.22 -27.83 21.80
CA TRP A 108 -3.96 -28.74 22.91
C TRP A 108 -5.16 -29.69 23.13
N TYR A 109 -4.89 -30.83 23.77
CA TYR A 109 -5.93 -31.77 24.18
C TYR A 109 -6.37 -31.46 25.60
N GLU A 110 -7.68 -31.43 25.86
CA GLU A 110 -8.21 -31.32 27.22
C GLU A 110 -7.76 -32.50 28.09
N PHE A 111 -7.67 -33.68 27.47
CA PHE A 111 -7.13 -34.89 28.08
C PHE A 111 -5.89 -35.38 27.31
N PRO A 112 -4.69 -34.83 27.59
CA PRO A 112 -3.47 -35.09 26.79
C PRO A 112 -3.02 -36.55 26.74
N ILE A 113 -3.29 -37.32 27.78
CA ILE A 113 -2.92 -38.75 27.84
C ILE A 113 -3.84 -39.59 26.95
N LEU A 114 -5.12 -39.23 26.92
CA LEU A 114 -6.16 -39.94 26.16
C LEU A 114 -6.24 -39.45 24.71
N MET A 115 -5.63 -38.30 24.40
CA MET A 115 -5.74 -37.64 23.10
C MET A 115 -7.20 -37.31 22.75
N GLU A 116 -7.97 -36.88 23.75
CA GLU A 116 -9.39 -36.54 23.62
C GLU A 116 -9.65 -35.05 23.81
N LEU A 117 -10.66 -34.55 23.09
CA LEU A 117 -11.14 -33.16 23.10
C LEU A 117 -10.05 -32.15 22.71
N TRP A 118 -9.79 -32.04 21.40
CA TRP A 118 -8.85 -31.08 20.85
C TRP A 118 -9.40 -29.65 20.83
N HIS A 119 -8.64 -28.73 21.40
CA HIS A 119 -8.91 -27.29 21.43
C HIS A 119 -7.96 -26.56 20.48
N TRP A 120 -8.53 -25.86 19.50
CA TRP A 120 -7.76 -25.10 18.50
C TRP A 120 -7.26 -23.76 19.02
N GLN A 121 -6.06 -23.39 18.57
CA GLN A 121 -5.40 -22.13 18.89
C GLN A 121 -4.65 -21.58 17.67
N VAL A 122 -4.38 -20.28 17.70
CA VAL A 122 -3.54 -19.64 16.68
C VAL A 122 -2.17 -19.35 17.29
N GLY A 123 -1.13 -19.86 16.63
CA GLY A 123 0.25 -19.59 16.98
C GLY A 123 0.89 -18.56 16.05
N LEU A 124 1.88 -17.84 16.57
CA LEU A 124 2.76 -16.97 15.79
C LEU A 124 4.20 -17.10 16.29
N ASN A 125 5.10 -17.40 15.36
CA ASN A 125 6.53 -17.25 15.58
C ASN A 125 6.97 -15.93 14.97
N PHE A 126 7.80 -15.17 15.67
CA PHE A 126 8.45 -13.99 15.09
C PHE A 126 9.97 -14.08 15.18
N PHE A 127 10.64 -13.51 14.19
CA PHE A 127 12.09 -13.36 14.12
C PHE A 127 12.42 -11.93 13.72
N VAL A 128 13.39 -11.33 14.39
CA VAL A 128 13.86 -9.98 14.11
C VAL A 128 15.30 -10.04 13.65
N PHE A 129 15.58 -9.57 12.44
CA PHE A 129 16.91 -9.59 11.82
C PHE A 129 17.14 -8.35 10.96
N LYS A 130 18.39 -8.07 10.59
CA LYS A 130 18.70 -6.88 9.79
C LYS A 130 18.01 -6.95 8.44
N ALA A 131 17.43 -5.84 7.99
CA ALA A 131 16.65 -5.80 6.75
C ALA A 131 17.46 -6.20 5.51
N GLU A 132 18.77 -5.89 5.50
CA GLU A 132 19.71 -6.23 4.40
C GLU A 132 19.77 -7.73 4.09
N LYS A 133 19.49 -8.60 5.08
CA LYS A 133 19.49 -10.07 4.91
C LYS A 133 18.47 -10.54 3.87
N LEU A 134 17.41 -9.77 3.60
CA LEU A 134 16.44 -10.11 2.56
C LEU A 134 17.05 -10.11 1.15
N LYS A 135 18.11 -9.32 0.91
CA LYS A 135 18.87 -9.34 -0.36
C LYS A 135 19.61 -10.65 -0.57
N GLU A 136 20.04 -11.30 0.52
CA GLU A 136 20.66 -12.62 0.43
C GLU A 136 19.62 -13.70 0.12
N VAL A 137 18.37 -13.53 0.58
CA VAL A 137 17.26 -14.45 0.32
C VAL A 137 16.79 -14.36 -1.12
N MET A 138 16.79 -13.16 -1.71
CA MET A 138 16.45 -12.95 -3.11
C MET A 138 17.39 -11.89 -3.73
N PRO A 139 18.57 -12.31 -4.24
CA PRO A 139 19.52 -11.41 -4.87
C PRO A 139 19.00 -10.89 -6.22
N ASN A 140 19.57 -9.78 -6.71
CA ASN A 140 19.23 -9.25 -8.04
C ASN A 140 19.65 -10.20 -9.17
N ASP A 141 20.82 -10.83 -9.02
CA ASP A 141 21.31 -11.88 -9.91
C ASP A 141 20.93 -13.24 -9.35
N VAL A 142 19.74 -13.71 -9.73
CA VAL A 142 19.19 -14.98 -9.24
C VAL A 142 19.82 -16.15 -9.98
N LYS A 143 20.39 -17.07 -9.21
CA LYS A 143 20.80 -18.37 -9.72
C LYS A 143 19.62 -19.32 -9.86
N TRP A 144 19.46 -19.90 -11.04
CA TRP A 144 18.49 -20.94 -11.34
C TRP A 144 19.08 -22.33 -11.09
N ASP A 145 18.23 -23.24 -10.64
CA ASP A 145 18.50 -24.65 -10.37
C ASP A 145 19.59 -24.95 -9.32
N GLU A 146 20.10 -23.92 -8.62
CA GLU A 146 21.06 -24.06 -7.53
C GLU A 146 20.41 -23.73 -6.17
N PRO A 147 20.20 -24.70 -5.27
CA PRO A 147 19.67 -24.43 -3.94
C PRO A 147 20.71 -23.75 -3.05
N TYR A 148 20.28 -22.76 -2.26
CA TYR A 148 21.11 -22.06 -1.28
C TYR A 148 20.34 -21.84 0.02
N ILE A 149 21.06 -21.42 1.06
CA ILE A 149 20.51 -21.20 2.40
C ILE A 149 21.16 -20.02 3.08
N ILE A 150 20.32 -19.22 3.72
CA ILE A 150 20.69 -17.99 4.38
C ILE A 150 20.46 -18.17 5.87
N ASN A 151 21.47 -17.85 6.65
CA ASN A 151 21.31 -17.63 8.08
C ASN A 151 20.83 -16.19 8.29
N MET A 152 19.66 -15.98 8.89
CA MET A 152 19.10 -14.64 9.07
C MET A 152 19.74 -13.86 10.22
N ASP A 153 20.56 -14.49 11.07
CA ASP A 153 21.22 -13.85 12.21
C ASP A 153 20.24 -13.11 13.13
N ALA A 154 19.15 -13.80 13.50
CA ALA A 154 18.07 -13.21 14.28
C ALA A 154 18.57 -12.66 15.63
N ILE A 155 18.31 -11.38 15.88
CA ILE A 155 18.63 -10.68 17.11
C ILE A 155 17.55 -10.80 18.17
N SER A 156 16.31 -11.09 17.79
CA SER A 156 15.20 -11.34 18.70
C SER A 156 14.25 -12.36 18.08
N SER A 157 13.65 -13.21 18.90
CA SER A 157 12.68 -14.21 18.45
C SER A 157 11.74 -14.59 19.58
N GLY A 158 10.56 -15.09 19.24
CA GLY A 158 9.60 -15.56 20.21
C GLY A 158 8.43 -16.30 19.59
N ILE A 159 7.65 -16.92 20.47
CA ILE A 159 6.45 -17.69 20.15
C ILE A 159 5.31 -17.08 20.94
N MET A 160 4.18 -16.84 20.27
CA MET A 160 2.94 -16.34 20.87
C MET A 160 1.80 -17.28 20.52
N ILE A 161 0.90 -17.52 21.48
CA ILE A 161 -0.29 -18.37 21.33
C ILE A 161 -1.50 -17.54 21.75
N ASP A 162 -2.58 -17.58 20.96
CA ASP A 162 -3.82 -16.84 21.18
C ASP A 162 -3.61 -15.36 21.53
N TYR A 163 -2.70 -14.74 20.78
CA TYR A 163 -2.33 -13.34 20.96
C TYR A 163 -3.41 -12.40 20.43
N ASP A 164 -3.53 -11.23 21.06
CA ASP A 164 -4.34 -10.12 20.55
C ASP A 164 -3.52 -9.33 19.52
N GLU A 165 -4.01 -9.22 18.29
CA GLU A 165 -3.38 -8.44 17.22
C GLU A 165 -3.15 -6.98 17.62
N LYS A 166 -3.99 -6.40 18.47
CA LYS A 166 -3.80 -5.02 18.97
C LYS A 166 -2.56 -4.86 19.83
N THR A 167 -2.11 -5.93 20.48
CA THR A 167 -0.95 -5.92 21.40
C THR A 167 0.29 -6.60 20.81
N LEU A 168 0.16 -7.20 19.63
CA LEU A 168 1.23 -7.95 18.96
C LEU A 168 2.48 -7.09 18.78
N ASN A 169 2.34 -5.89 18.21
CA ASN A 169 3.46 -5.00 17.94
C ASN A 169 4.16 -4.58 19.24
N SER A 170 3.41 -4.17 20.26
CA SER A 170 3.97 -3.79 21.57
C SER A 170 4.71 -4.94 22.23
N THR A 171 4.23 -6.18 22.07
CA THR A 171 4.86 -7.38 22.62
C THR A 171 6.16 -7.71 21.89
N ILE A 172 6.19 -7.62 20.56
CA ILE A 172 7.42 -7.81 19.78
C ILE A 172 8.43 -6.71 20.10
N ALA A 173 7.99 -5.45 20.14
CA ALA A 173 8.84 -4.30 20.46
C ALA A 173 9.46 -4.42 21.85
N TYR A 174 8.70 -4.86 22.85
CA TYR A 174 9.23 -5.18 24.17
C TYR A 174 10.30 -6.27 24.14
N ASN A 175 10.12 -7.33 23.33
CA ASN A 175 11.13 -8.38 23.20
C ASN A 175 12.40 -7.88 22.51
N ILE A 176 12.28 -7.00 21.50
CA ILE A 176 13.44 -6.33 20.89
C ILE A 176 14.18 -5.51 21.95
N GLN A 177 13.49 -4.61 22.64
CA GLN A 177 14.06 -3.73 23.66
C GLN A 177 14.76 -4.53 24.77
N ARG A 178 14.10 -5.58 25.28
CA ARG A 178 14.66 -6.48 26.29
C ARG A 178 15.95 -7.12 25.81
N THR A 179 16.00 -7.54 24.55
CA THR A 179 17.19 -8.17 23.99
C THR A 179 18.37 -7.20 23.89
N GLN A 180 18.09 -5.94 23.56
CA GLN A 180 19.11 -4.91 23.52
C GLN A 180 19.60 -4.48 24.90
N ASP A 181 18.69 -4.13 25.81
CA ASP A 181 19.05 -3.58 27.11
C ASP A 181 19.69 -4.63 28.02
N LEU A 182 19.16 -5.87 28.00
CA LEU A 182 19.65 -6.94 28.87
C LEU A 182 20.70 -7.83 28.20
N LYS A 183 21.06 -7.55 26.93
CA LYS A 183 21.96 -8.39 26.11
C LYS A 183 21.58 -9.88 26.14
N THR A 184 20.29 -10.18 26.25
CA THR A 184 19.83 -11.56 26.32
C THR A 184 20.04 -12.25 24.99
N ILE A 185 20.50 -13.50 25.01
CA ILE A 185 20.74 -14.26 23.79
C ILE A 185 19.37 -14.60 23.15
N CYS A 186 19.18 -14.19 21.90
CA CYS A 186 18.03 -14.62 21.09
C CYS A 186 17.97 -16.16 21.06
N PRO A 187 16.88 -16.80 21.50
CA PRO A 187 16.89 -18.25 21.71
C PRO A 187 16.89 -19.05 20.40
N HIS A 188 16.15 -18.58 19.40
CA HIS A 188 15.99 -19.24 18.12
C HIS A 188 16.45 -18.35 16.98
N ASN A 189 16.97 -18.99 15.94
CA ASN A 189 17.32 -18.37 14.69
C ASN A 189 16.46 -18.95 13.57
N LEU A 190 16.34 -18.20 12.48
CA LEU A 190 15.67 -18.62 11.27
C LEU A 190 16.71 -18.83 10.18
N LEU A 191 16.68 -19.99 9.54
CA LEU A 191 17.37 -20.19 8.27
C LEU A 191 16.33 -20.26 7.16
N ILE A 192 16.60 -19.57 6.06
CA ILE A 192 15.74 -19.60 4.87
C ILE A 192 16.51 -20.31 3.77
N ALA A 193 16.04 -21.49 3.36
CA ALA A 193 16.55 -22.18 2.18
C ALA A 193 15.72 -21.77 0.97
N VAL A 194 16.37 -21.52 -0.17
CA VAL A 194 15.74 -21.09 -1.43
C VAL A 194 16.30 -21.91 -2.58
N TRP A 195 15.44 -22.29 -3.51
CA TRP A 195 15.78 -22.99 -4.74
C TRP A 195 14.84 -22.53 -5.85
N ASN A 196 15.35 -21.66 -6.72
CA ASN A 196 14.60 -21.16 -7.87
C ASN A 196 14.76 -22.15 -9.02
N VAL A 197 13.65 -22.58 -9.61
CA VAL A 197 13.62 -23.61 -10.64
C VAL A 197 12.68 -23.19 -11.77
N GLU A 198 12.98 -23.69 -12.96
CA GLU A 198 12.05 -23.63 -14.08
C GLU A 198 11.45 -25.02 -14.28
N ASP A 199 10.15 -25.17 -14.02
CA ASP A 199 9.43 -26.44 -14.15
C ASP A 199 8.27 -26.27 -15.13
N LYS A 200 8.31 -27.02 -16.24
CA LYS A 200 7.32 -26.98 -17.32
C LYS A 200 7.02 -25.57 -17.85
N GLY A 201 8.06 -24.73 -17.93
CA GLY A 201 7.95 -23.35 -18.41
C GLY A 201 7.38 -22.36 -17.38
N MET A 202 7.19 -22.79 -16.13
CA MET A 202 6.85 -21.91 -15.01
C MET A 202 8.08 -21.64 -14.16
N GLN A 203 8.28 -20.38 -13.80
CA GLN A 203 9.31 -19.96 -12.87
C GLN A 203 8.79 -20.07 -11.43
N LEU A 204 9.41 -20.93 -10.65
CA LEU A 204 8.97 -21.26 -9.30
C LEU A 204 10.09 -21.04 -8.29
N THR A 205 9.73 -20.62 -7.08
CA THR A 205 10.63 -20.60 -5.94
C THR A 205 10.22 -21.68 -4.95
N ARG A 206 11.10 -22.68 -4.78
CA ARG A 206 11.01 -23.63 -3.68
C ARG A 206 11.73 -23.07 -2.46
N PHE A 207 11.12 -23.10 -1.30
CA PHE A 207 11.72 -22.57 -0.08
C PHE A 207 11.43 -23.38 1.18
N ARG A 208 12.25 -23.19 2.22
CA ARG A 208 12.04 -23.74 3.56
C ARG A 208 12.36 -22.73 4.63
N LEU A 209 11.54 -22.73 5.68
CA LEU A 209 11.76 -21.96 6.89
C LEU A 209 12.21 -22.92 7.99
N ILE A 210 13.49 -22.83 8.37
CA ILE A 210 14.10 -23.76 9.33
C ILE A 210 14.37 -23.02 10.64
N GLN A 211 13.55 -23.27 11.64
CA GLN A 211 13.78 -22.77 12.99
C GLN A 211 14.79 -23.65 13.73
N VAL A 212 15.85 -23.03 14.23
CA VAL A 212 16.95 -23.70 14.93
C VAL A 212 17.33 -22.93 16.18
N MET A 213 17.97 -23.58 17.15
CA MET A 213 18.57 -22.85 18.28
C MET A 213 19.64 -21.88 17.76
N ASN A 214 19.67 -20.66 18.30
CA ASN A 214 20.65 -19.65 17.91
C ASN A 214 22.02 -19.89 18.57
N LYS A 215 22.63 -21.05 18.26
CA LYS A 215 24.01 -21.37 18.60
C LYS A 215 24.67 -21.98 17.38
N LYS A 216 25.87 -21.50 17.06
CA LYS A 216 26.62 -21.86 15.84
C LYS A 216 26.60 -23.36 15.51
N LYS A 217 26.90 -24.20 16.49
CA LYS A 217 26.91 -25.67 16.33
C LYS A 217 25.62 -26.29 15.78
N PHE A 218 24.45 -25.65 15.95
CA PHE A 218 23.17 -26.18 15.50
C PHE A 218 22.81 -25.75 14.08
N TYR A 219 23.20 -24.54 13.65
CA TYR A 219 22.89 -24.06 12.30
C TYR A 219 24.01 -24.30 11.29
N THR A 220 25.29 -24.39 11.72
CA THR A 220 26.42 -24.61 10.81
C THR A 220 26.25 -25.84 9.90
N PRO A 221 25.74 -27.00 10.37
CA PRO A 221 25.53 -28.14 9.47
C PRO A 221 24.61 -27.85 8.29
N TYR A 222 23.63 -26.96 8.44
CA TYR A 222 22.74 -26.58 7.34
C TYR A 222 23.44 -25.71 6.30
N LEU A 223 24.43 -24.91 6.70
CA LEU A 223 25.14 -23.96 5.85
C LEU A 223 26.27 -24.58 5.02
N GLU A 224 26.65 -25.83 5.32
CA GLU A 224 27.69 -26.55 4.59
C GLU A 224 27.25 -26.86 3.16
N GLU A 225 28.08 -26.51 2.17
CA GLU A 225 27.76 -26.64 0.74
C GLU A 225 27.35 -28.06 0.33
N LYS A 226 28.05 -29.08 0.86
CA LYS A 226 27.73 -30.50 0.63
C LYS A 226 26.31 -30.90 1.07
N ASN A 227 25.67 -30.12 1.94
CA ASN A 227 24.33 -30.39 2.47
C ASN A 227 23.24 -29.61 1.71
N ARG A 228 23.58 -28.73 0.76
CA ARG A 228 22.60 -27.92 0.01
C ARG A 228 21.56 -28.78 -0.73
N SER A 229 22.00 -29.86 -1.37
CA SER A 229 21.11 -30.81 -2.05
C SER A 229 20.16 -31.54 -1.09
N LEU A 230 20.53 -31.67 0.19
CA LEU A 230 19.72 -32.32 1.21
C LEU A 230 18.62 -31.40 1.76
N LEU A 231 18.73 -30.08 1.53
CA LEU A 231 17.77 -29.11 2.05
C LEU A 231 16.37 -29.39 1.54
N PHE A 232 16.21 -29.78 0.28
CA PHE A 232 14.90 -29.96 -0.37
C PHE A 232 14.47 -31.43 -0.51
N ARG A 233 15.24 -32.39 0.03
CA ARG A 233 14.99 -33.83 -0.16
C ARG A 233 13.73 -34.37 0.53
N SER A 234 13.10 -33.59 1.39
CA SER A 234 12.08 -34.10 2.31
C SER A 234 10.85 -33.24 2.40
N THR A 235 10.99 -31.93 2.60
CA THR A 235 9.87 -30.99 2.57
C THR A 235 10.31 -29.68 1.96
N TYR A 236 9.38 -28.98 1.32
CA TYR A 236 9.55 -27.59 0.89
C TYR A 236 8.19 -26.96 0.59
N TYR A 237 8.16 -25.63 0.54
CA TYR A 237 7.08 -24.87 -0.05
C TYR A 237 7.46 -24.47 -1.46
N GLU A 238 6.48 -24.30 -2.33
CA GLU A 238 6.62 -23.81 -3.68
C GLU A 238 5.68 -22.64 -3.89
N ALA A 239 6.17 -21.56 -4.47
CA ALA A 239 5.39 -20.41 -4.87
C ALA A 239 5.84 -19.93 -6.25
N ASP A 240 4.96 -19.23 -6.94
CA ASP A 240 5.31 -18.49 -8.15
C ASP A 240 6.48 -17.52 -7.88
N TYR A 241 7.49 -17.52 -8.75
CA TYR A 241 8.72 -16.75 -8.53
C TYR A 241 8.46 -15.23 -8.37
N PRO A 242 7.70 -14.56 -9.26
CA PRO A 242 7.30 -13.17 -9.06
C PRO A 242 6.62 -12.92 -7.71
N THR A 243 5.73 -13.82 -7.28
CA THR A 243 5.02 -13.71 -6.01
C THR A 243 5.96 -13.81 -4.81
N PHE A 244 6.84 -14.82 -4.78
CA PHE A 244 7.81 -14.98 -3.70
C PHE A 244 8.85 -13.85 -3.69
N ARG A 245 9.30 -13.41 -4.88
CA ARG A 245 10.19 -12.26 -5.04
C ARG A 245 9.54 -10.99 -4.51
N ALA A 246 8.28 -10.72 -4.82
CA ALA A 246 7.55 -9.55 -4.28
C ALA A 246 7.41 -9.62 -2.76
N PHE A 247 7.16 -10.81 -2.20
CA PHE A 247 7.09 -11.01 -0.75
C PHE A 247 8.42 -10.69 -0.06
N ILE A 248 9.54 -11.25 -0.54
CA ILE A 248 10.87 -11.06 0.05
C ILE A 248 11.51 -9.71 -0.33
N ARG A 249 11.01 -9.05 -1.39
CA ARG A 249 11.61 -7.85 -1.98
C ARG A 249 12.06 -6.86 -0.92
N TYR A 250 13.31 -6.45 -1.04
CA TYR A 250 13.86 -5.33 -0.29
C TYR A 250 14.20 -4.26 -1.31
N ASP A 251 13.28 -3.31 -1.48
CA ASP A 251 13.47 -2.23 -2.44
C ASP A 251 14.62 -1.31 -2.04
N GLU A 252 15.46 -0.99 -3.03
CA GLU A 252 16.59 -0.08 -2.94
C GLU A 252 16.21 1.39 -2.70
N VAL A 253 15.02 1.68 -2.19
CA VAL A 253 14.83 2.99 -1.54
C VAL A 253 15.74 3.12 -0.30
N ASN A 254 16.45 2.06 0.11
CA ASN A 254 17.44 2.17 1.19
C ASN A 254 18.65 1.20 1.19
N PRO A 255 19.49 1.10 0.14
CA PRO A 255 20.72 0.30 0.20
C PRO A 255 21.84 0.97 1.01
N ASN A 256 21.71 2.27 1.34
CA ASN A 256 22.66 3.02 2.16
C ASN A 256 21.88 3.93 3.12
N LEU A 257 21.12 3.36 4.06
CA LEU A 257 20.66 4.14 5.21
C LEU A 257 21.91 4.50 6.02
N SER A 258 22.46 5.69 5.76
CA SER A 258 23.65 6.15 6.47
C SER A 258 23.30 6.31 7.95
N ILE A 259 23.84 5.41 8.78
CA ILE A 259 23.66 5.37 10.25
C ILE A 259 24.07 6.72 10.89
N LYS A 260 24.93 7.47 10.19
CA LYS A 260 25.30 8.85 10.51
C LYS A 260 25.05 9.68 9.25
N PRO A 261 23.83 10.21 9.04
CA PRO A 261 23.53 10.98 7.85
C PRO A 261 24.49 12.16 7.75
N LYS A 262 25.09 12.34 6.57
CA LYS A 262 25.99 13.46 6.27
C LYS A 262 25.49 14.31 5.12
N THR A 263 24.65 13.73 4.26
CA THR A 263 24.09 14.39 3.08
C THR A 263 22.58 14.58 3.24
N PRO A 264 21.98 15.57 2.57
CA PRO A 264 20.52 15.71 2.52
C PRO A 264 19.79 14.44 2.06
N GLU A 265 20.40 13.70 1.13
CA GLU A 265 19.88 12.41 0.64
C GLU A 265 19.88 11.33 1.74
N ASP A 266 20.93 11.25 2.57
CA ASP A 266 20.98 10.33 3.71
C ASP A 266 19.85 10.63 4.71
N TYR A 267 19.66 11.91 5.02
CA TYR A 267 18.59 12.37 5.91
C TYR A 267 17.21 12.07 5.32
N PHE A 268 17.00 12.29 4.02
CA PHE A 268 15.74 11.96 3.35
C PHE A 268 15.45 10.46 3.45
N LYS A 269 16.41 9.61 3.07
CA LYS A 269 16.30 8.15 3.16
C LYS A 269 15.99 7.67 4.58
N ARG A 270 16.64 8.25 5.59
CA ARG A 270 16.41 7.92 7.00
C ARG A 270 15.04 8.39 7.48
N GLY A 271 14.63 9.60 7.10
CA GLY A 271 13.33 10.17 7.40
C GLY A 271 12.17 9.37 6.81
N VAL A 272 12.26 8.97 5.53
CA VAL A 272 11.27 8.08 4.89
C VAL A 272 11.18 6.74 5.60
N PHE A 273 12.32 6.18 6.03
CA PHE A 273 12.32 4.95 6.82
C PHE A 273 11.59 5.15 8.16
N HIS A 274 11.93 6.19 8.91
CA HIS A 274 11.25 6.51 10.17
C HIS A 274 9.76 6.70 9.96
N TYR A 275 9.33 7.36 8.88
CA TYR A 275 7.92 7.51 8.53
C TYR A 275 7.24 6.15 8.32
N LYS A 276 7.81 5.27 7.49
CA LYS A 276 7.28 3.91 7.25
C LYS A 276 7.25 3.06 8.53
N ALA A 277 8.23 3.25 9.39
CA ALA A 277 8.30 2.60 10.71
C ALA A 277 7.35 3.24 11.76
N GLY A 278 6.61 4.30 11.43
CA GLY A 278 5.73 5.01 12.38
C GLY A 278 6.44 5.92 13.38
N ASN A 279 7.75 6.13 13.22
CA ASN A 279 8.56 7.05 14.03
C ASN A 279 8.41 8.49 13.52
N PHE A 280 7.20 9.04 13.59
CA PHE A 280 6.87 10.31 12.92
C PHE A 280 7.70 11.50 13.42
N ALA A 281 8.00 11.58 14.72
CA ALA A 281 8.83 12.67 15.25
C ALA A 281 10.26 12.64 14.70
N GLN A 282 10.89 11.47 14.66
CA GLN A 282 12.22 11.28 14.06
C GLN A 282 12.18 11.49 12.55
N ALA A 283 11.10 11.04 11.89
CA ALA A 283 10.90 11.28 10.46
C ALA A 283 10.86 12.79 10.16
N ILE A 284 10.11 13.58 10.94
CA ILE A 284 10.05 15.04 10.79
C ILE A 284 11.42 15.67 11.01
N ALA A 285 12.15 15.25 12.04
CA ALA A 285 13.49 15.77 12.31
C ALA A 285 14.44 15.52 11.13
N ASP A 286 14.50 14.29 10.63
CA ASP A 286 15.36 13.91 9.51
C ASP A 286 14.93 14.59 8.20
N LEU A 287 13.64 14.62 7.90
CA LEU A 287 13.14 15.31 6.70
C LEU A 287 13.32 16.82 6.78
N THR A 288 13.41 17.38 7.99
CA THR A 288 13.76 18.79 8.20
C THR A 288 15.23 19.05 7.93
N GLU A 289 16.13 18.18 8.38
CA GLU A 289 17.55 18.27 8.02
C GLU A 289 17.75 18.06 6.51
N ALA A 290 17.06 17.09 5.91
CA ALA A 290 17.08 16.86 4.46
C ALA A 290 16.67 18.11 3.68
N ALA A 291 15.68 18.86 4.16
CA ALA A 291 15.16 20.06 3.52
C ALA A 291 16.09 21.29 3.57
N LYS A 292 17.14 21.31 4.41
CA LYS A 292 18.00 22.49 4.61
C LYS A 292 18.90 22.83 3.43
N ASP A 293 19.57 21.81 2.88
CA ASP A 293 20.63 21.98 1.89
C ASP A 293 20.31 21.30 0.55
N CYS A 294 19.03 21.03 0.26
CA CYS A 294 18.57 20.21 -0.87
C CYS A 294 19.23 20.55 -2.22
N PRO A 295 20.10 19.67 -2.74
CA PRO A 295 20.45 19.64 -4.15
C PRO A 295 19.65 18.51 -4.83
N PHE A 296 18.90 18.84 -5.89
CA PHE A 296 18.37 17.91 -6.92
C PHE A 296 17.03 17.14 -6.71
N ASP A 297 16.37 16.88 -7.85
CA ASP A 297 15.15 16.13 -8.30
C ASP A 297 14.08 15.57 -7.33
N GLN A 298 14.39 15.27 -6.06
CA GLN A 298 13.44 14.66 -5.10
C GLN A 298 12.81 15.70 -4.14
N PHE A 299 12.84 16.97 -4.51
CA PHE A 299 12.51 18.10 -3.64
C PHE A 299 11.08 18.02 -3.10
N PHE A 300 10.09 17.68 -3.95
CA PHE A 300 8.70 17.59 -3.50
C PHE A 300 8.46 16.42 -2.52
N MET A 301 9.15 15.28 -2.69
CA MET A 301 8.95 14.10 -1.85
C MET A 301 9.40 14.35 -0.40
N THR A 302 10.46 15.13 -0.19
CA THR A 302 10.91 15.49 1.15
C THR A 302 9.81 16.21 1.93
N TYR A 303 9.18 17.20 1.31
CA TYR A 303 8.03 17.90 1.89
C TYR A 303 6.80 17.00 2.00
N ALA A 304 6.50 16.17 1.00
CA ALA A 304 5.35 15.26 1.04
C ALA A 304 5.45 14.25 2.21
N TYR A 305 6.60 13.60 2.39
CA TYR A 305 6.80 12.70 3.52
C TYR A 305 6.78 13.43 4.87
N ARG A 306 7.29 14.67 4.93
CA ARG A 306 7.26 15.47 6.17
C ARG A 306 5.84 15.89 6.51
N ALA A 307 5.05 16.26 5.50
CA ALA A 307 3.63 16.56 5.62
C ALA A 307 2.86 15.34 6.16
N ASN A 308 3.05 14.18 5.54
CA ASN A 308 2.44 12.93 5.99
C ASN A 308 2.82 12.64 7.46
N ALA A 309 4.09 12.79 7.83
CA ALA A 309 4.55 12.55 9.20
C ALA A 309 3.93 13.54 10.22
N ARG A 310 3.81 14.83 9.85
CA ARG A 310 3.15 15.86 10.67
C ARG A 310 1.66 15.60 10.84
N GLU A 311 0.99 15.18 9.77
CA GLU A 311 -0.42 14.79 9.81
C GLU A 311 -0.65 13.64 10.80
N GLN A 312 0.18 12.61 10.77
CA GLN A 312 0.10 11.48 11.71
C GLN A 312 0.36 11.88 13.16
N MET A 313 1.06 13.00 13.39
CA MET A 313 1.24 13.60 14.71
C MET A 313 0.14 14.60 15.10
N GLY A 314 -0.83 14.84 14.23
CA GLY A 314 -1.90 15.84 14.43
C GLY A 314 -1.47 17.29 14.19
N ASP A 315 -0.25 17.54 13.69
CA ASP A 315 0.18 18.87 13.25
C ASP A 315 -0.35 19.15 11.84
N PHE A 316 -1.66 19.35 11.74
CA PHE A 316 -2.31 19.59 10.46
C PHE A 316 -1.88 20.92 9.82
N SER A 317 -1.60 21.96 10.61
CA SER A 317 -1.16 23.25 10.07
C SER A 317 0.22 23.14 9.44
N GLY A 318 1.17 22.50 10.12
CA GLY A 318 2.49 22.23 9.57
C GLY A 318 2.47 21.25 8.41
N ALA A 319 1.55 20.27 8.43
CA ALA A 319 1.35 19.35 7.31
C ALA A 319 0.84 20.07 6.06
N MET A 320 -0.15 20.96 6.20
CA MET A 320 -0.69 21.75 5.09
C MET A 320 0.37 22.62 4.41
N GLN A 321 1.24 23.29 5.18
CA GLN A 321 2.34 24.07 4.62
C GLN A 321 3.30 23.21 3.80
N ASP A 322 3.63 22.01 4.30
CA ASP A 322 4.50 21.08 3.60
C ASP A 322 3.84 20.47 2.37
N TYR A 323 2.54 20.13 2.42
CA TYR A 323 1.78 19.66 1.26
C TYR A 323 1.72 20.73 0.17
N ASP A 324 1.39 21.98 0.52
CA ASP A 324 1.36 23.09 -0.43
C ASP A 324 2.74 23.32 -1.06
N LYS A 325 3.80 23.23 -0.24
CA LYS A 325 5.17 23.30 -0.74
C LYS A 325 5.45 22.14 -1.69
N ALA A 326 5.20 20.90 -1.32
CA ALA A 326 5.41 19.73 -2.17
C ALA A 326 4.66 19.85 -3.51
N ILE A 327 3.38 20.23 -3.48
CA ILE A 327 2.55 20.36 -4.69
C ILE A 327 3.11 21.47 -5.61
N SER A 328 3.59 22.58 -5.05
CA SER A 328 4.21 23.68 -5.82
C SER A 328 5.50 23.27 -6.56
N LEU A 329 6.15 22.19 -6.13
CA LEU A 329 7.45 21.72 -6.63
C LEU A 329 7.31 20.59 -7.66
N LYS A 330 6.16 20.53 -8.34
CA LYS A 330 5.78 19.55 -9.38
C LYS A 330 6.99 18.89 -10.06
N PRO A 331 7.11 17.56 -10.05
CA PRO A 331 8.24 16.87 -10.66
C PRO A 331 8.23 17.03 -12.18
N GLU A 332 9.42 17.16 -12.78
CA GLU A 332 9.60 17.18 -14.23
C GLU A 332 9.60 15.76 -14.83
N GLU A 333 10.15 14.80 -14.10
CA GLU A 333 10.23 13.41 -14.54
C GLU A 333 8.90 12.67 -14.38
N ALA A 334 8.50 11.94 -15.43
CA ALA A 334 7.25 11.19 -15.47
C ALA A 334 7.17 10.09 -14.39
N GLU A 335 8.31 9.51 -13.98
CA GLU A 335 8.37 8.46 -12.96
C GLU A 335 7.81 8.92 -11.61
N TYR A 336 8.01 10.20 -11.25
CA TYR A 336 7.54 10.74 -9.96
C TYR A 336 6.14 11.36 -10.02
N TYR A 337 5.54 11.44 -11.21
CA TYR A 337 4.25 12.11 -11.41
C TYR A 337 3.14 11.46 -10.58
N SER A 338 3.10 10.12 -10.50
CA SER A 338 2.12 9.39 -9.68
C SER A 338 2.26 9.73 -8.19
N ALA A 339 3.49 9.71 -7.64
CA ALA A 339 3.74 10.06 -6.24
C ALA A 339 3.38 11.53 -5.92
N TRP A 340 3.56 12.43 -6.89
CA TRP A 340 3.12 13.81 -6.76
C TRP A 340 1.59 13.93 -6.72
N LEU A 341 0.85 13.16 -7.53
CA LEU A 341 -0.62 13.09 -7.42
C LEU A 341 -1.08 12.52 -6.08
N THR A 342 -0.40 11.49 -5.56
CA THR A 342 -0.65 10.97 -4.20
C THR A 342 -0.47 12.06 -3.14
N THR A 343 0.42 13.03 -3.34
CA THR A 343 0.61 14.15 -2.42
C THR A 343 -0.61 15.07 -2.39
N ILE A 344 -1.23 15.35 -3.55
CA ILE A 344 -2.49 16.09 -3.64
C ILE A 344 -3.59 15.33 -2.91
N TYR A 345 -3.69 14.03 -3.14
CA TYR A 345 -4.66 13.17 -2.47
C TYR A 345 -4.50 13.20 -0.94
N ASN A 346 -3.28 13.08 -0.42
CA ASN A 346 -3.00 13.11 1.02
C ASN A 346 -3.32 14.48 1.63
N ARG A 347 -3.07 15.58 0.92
CA ARG A 347 -3.53 16.91 1.37
C ARG A 347 -5.05 16.95 1.52
N GLY A 348 -5.79 16.30 0.62
CA GLY A 348 -7.23 16.15 0.73
C GLY A 348 -7.66 15.42 2.01
N VAL A 349 -6.94 14.35 2.38
CA VAL A 349 -7.17 13.63 3.66
C VAL A 349 -6.90 14.53 4.87
N ALA A 350 -5.79 15.27 4.86
CA ALA A 350 -5.47 16.20 5.94
C ALA A 350 -6.53 17.32 6.09
N LYS A 351 -6.99 17.90 4.97
CA LYS A 351 -8.07 18.89 4.96
C LYS A 351 -9.36 18.34 5.56
N TYR A 352 -9.74 17.11 5.19
CA TYR A 352 -10.90 16.43 5.76
C TYR A 352 -10.78 16.28 7.28
N ASN A 353 -9.61 15.87 7.77
CA ASN A 353 -9.33 15.75 9.21
C ASN A 353 -9.41 17.11 9.96
N THR A 354 -9.19 18.22 9.25
CA THR A 354 -9.38 19.58 9.79
C THR A 354 -10.79 20.16 9.59
N ASN A 355 -11.76 19.34 9.18
CA ASN A 355 -13.13 19.73 8.79
C ASN A 355 -13.24 20.63 7.54
N ASP A 356 -12.16 20.79 6.75
CA ASP A 356 -12.22 21.38 5.41
C ASP A 356 -12.66 20.31 4.39
N VAL A 357 -13.94 19.95 4.47
CA VAL A 357 -14.54 18.93 3.60
C VAL A 357 -14.55 19.36 2.13
N LEU A 358 -14.73 20.66 1.86
CA LEU A 358 -14.76 21.21 0.50
C LEU A 358 -13.39 21.12 -0.16
N GLY A 359 -12.36 21.60 0.52
CA GLY A 359 -10.99 21.53 0.02
C GLY A 359 -10.49 20.09 -0.10
N ALA A 360 -10.97 19.18 0.76
CA ALA A 360 -10.69 17.74 0.67
C ALA A 360 -11.23 17.13 -0.63
N CYS A 361 -12.53 17.32 -0.92
CA CYS A 361 -13.14 16.81 -2.14
C CYS A 361 -12.46 17.39 -3.39
N GLN A 362 -12.11 18.69 -3.38
CA GLN A 362 -11.39 19.32 -4.51
C GLN A 362 -10.04 18.64 -4.81
N ASP A 363 -9.25 18.36 -3.78
CA ASP A 363 -7.94 17.72 -3.94
C ASP A 363 -8.06 16.28 -4.45
N TRP A 364 -9.01 15.51 -3.92
CA TRP A 364 -9.27 14.15 -4.38
C TRP A 364 -9.74 14.10 -5.84
N TYR A 365 -10.64 14.99 -6.26
CA TYR A 365 -11.05 15.11 -7.66
C TYR A 365 -9.89 15.49 -8.58
N THR A 366 -9.08 16.46 -8.16
CA THR A 366 -7.90 16.91 -8.93
C THR A 366 -6.93 15.75 -9.15
N ALA A 367 -6.61 14.97 -8.10
CA ALA A 367 -5.71 13.83 -8.22
C ALA A 367 -6.26 12.75 -9.18
N ALA A 368 -7.56 12.46 -9.11
CA ALA A 368 -8.22 11.48 -9.96
C ALA A 368 -8.26 11.91 -11.44
N GLU A 369 -8.66 13.16 -11.74
CA GLU A 369 -8.68 13.69 -13.12
C GLU A 369 -7.30 13.68 -13.77
N MET A 370 -6.25 13.86 -12.97
CA MET A 370 -4.87 13.87 -13.44
C MET A 370 -4.28 12.46 -13.65
N GLY A 371 -5.07 11.42 -13.43
CA GLY A 371 -4.73 10.03 -13.78
C GLY A 371 -4.24 9.17 -12.63
N LEU A 372 -4.49 9.53 -11.37
CA LEU A 372 -4.21 8.64 -10.24
C LEU A 372 -5.27 7.52 -10.22
N GLU A 373 -4.97 6.36 -10.83
CA GLU A 373 -5.90 5.23 -10.96
C GLU A 373 -6.34 4.65 -9.59
N ASP A 374 -5.47 4.66 -8.57
CA ASP A 374 -5.82 4.29 -7.19
C ASP A 374 -6.74 5.32 -6.51
N ALA A 375 -6.89 6.51 -7.09
CA ALA A 375 -7.94 7.47 -6.73
C ALA A 375 -9.24 7.23 -7.51
N SER A 376 -9.46 6.02 -8.03
CA SER A 376 -10.78 5.50 -8.33
C SER A 376 -11.58 5.33 -7.02
N MET A 377 -11.91 6.47 -6.42
CA MET A 377 -13.00 6.74 -5.49
C MET A 377 -13.28 5.62 -4.49
N ASP A 378 -12.46 5.55 -3.45
CA ASP A 378 -12.78 4.80 -2.23
C ASP A 378 -14.24 5.10 -1.81
N ALA A 379 -15.04 4.06 -1.59
CA ALA A 379 -16.50 4.20 -1.38
C ALA A 379 -16.85 5.06 -0.16
N ASN A 380 -15.91 5.17 0.80
CA ASN A 380 -15.99 6.06 1.95
C ASN A 380 -15.76 7.55 1.59
N ILE A 381 -14.88 7.83 0.62
CA ILE A 381 -14.65 9.18 0.11
C ILE A 381 -15.87 9.65 -0.68
N LEU A 382 -16.42 8.79 -1.54
CA LEU A 382 -17.71 9.03 -2.19
C LEU A 382 -18.81 9.29 -1.17
N ALA A 383 -18.81 8.57 -0.04
CA ALA A 383 -19.79 8.74 1.02
C ALA A 383 -19.63 10.04 1.83
N ASN A 384 -18.41 10.53 2.03
CA ASN A 384 -18.15 11.79 2.73
C ASN A 384 -18.31 13.01 1.81
N CYS A 385 -18.02 12.84 0.53
CA CYS A 385 -18.43 13.75 -0.53
C CYS A 385 -19.88 13.47 -0.99
N LYS A 386 -20.73 12.66 -0.31
CA LYS A 386 -22.13 12.42 -0.76
C LYS A 386 -22.99 13.68 -0.72
N ASN A 387 -22.76 14.56 0.26
CA ASN A 387 -23.37 15.90 0.29
C ASN A 387 -22.62 16.89 -0.62
N PHE A 388 -21.43 16.50 -1.08
CA PHE A 388 -20.67 17.16 -2.13
C PHE A 388 -20.78 16.37 -3.43
N SER A 389 -22.02 16.22 -3.88
CA SER A 389 -22.30 15.57 -5.14
C SER A 389 -21.69 16.43 -6.26
N PHE A 390 -20.79 15.88 -7.08
CA PHE A 390 -21.04 15.99 -8.52
C PHE A 390 -22.29 15.15 -8.76
N THR A 391 -23.44 15.72 -8.43
CA THR A 391 -24.71 15.20 -8.90
C THR A 391 -24.57 15.20 -10.41
N LYS A 392 -25.05 14.15 -11.07
CA LYS A 392 -25.61 14.34 -12.41
C LYS A 392 -26.37 15.69 -12.38
N PRO A 393 -26.07 16.64 -13.27
CA PRO A 393 -26.38 18.05 -13.11
C PRO A 393 -27.88 18.34 -13.15
N GLU A 394 -28.60 18.05 -12.06
CA GLU A 394 -30.02 18.34 -11.98
C GLU A 394 -30.42 19.13 -10.73
N PHE A 395 -29.67 19.19 -9.64
CA PHE A 395 -30.12 19.97 -8.47
C PHE A 395 -28.96 20.54 -7.62
N LEU A 396 -28.57 21.79 -7.89
CA LEU A 396 -28.02 22.72 -6.90
C LEU A 396 -28.93 23.96 -6.82
N PRO A 397 -29.21 24.51 -5.62
CA PRO A 397 -30.02 25.71 -5.50
C PRO A 397 -29.29 26.92 -6.11
N SER A 398 -30.02 27.72 -6.87
CA SER A 398 -29.57 28.88 -7.65
C SER A 398 -29.00 30.06 -6.85
N THR A 399 -28.67 29.89 -5.57
CA THR A 399 -28.35 30.98 -4.63
C THR A 399 -26.93 30.95 -4.07
N THR A 400 -26.07 30.00 -4.48
CA THR A 400 -24.70 29.89 -3.92
C THR A 400 -23.71 30.75 -4.72
N ASP A 401 -23.18 31.80 -4.10
CA ASP A 401 -22.17 32.68 -4.69
C ASP A 401 -20.75 32.10 -4.53
N ILE A 402 -20.29 31.46 -5.60
CA ILE A 402 -19.00 30.75 -5.71
C ILE A 402 -17.79 31.70 -5.68
N SER A 403 -17.99 33.01 -5.84
CA SER A 403 -16.91 34.00 -5.79
C SER A 403 -16.24 34.12 -4.41
N SER A 404 -16.86 33.59 -3.36
CA SER A 404 -16.39 33.64 -1.97
C SER A 404 -15.53 32.44 -1.53
N VAL A 405 -15.48 31.38 -2.34
CA VAL A 405 -14.87 30.08 -1.95
C VAL A 405 -13.51 29.84 -2.64
N ILE A 406 -13.16 30.63 -3.66
CA ILE A 406 -11.95 30.44 -4.48
C ILE A 406 -10.99 31.63 -4.31
N PRO A 407 -9.70 31.42 -4.00
CA PRO A 407 -8.73 32.52 -3.86
C PRO A 407 -8.61 33.37 -5.13
N ASN A 408 -8.47 34.67 -4.92
CA ASN A 408 -8.56 35.70 -5.95
C ASN A 408 -7.24 35.88 -6.73
N THR A 409 -6.81 34.85 -7.47
CA THR A 409 -5.70 34.93 -8.41
C THR A 409 -6.16 34.59 -9.82
N ALA A 410 -5.67 35.32 -10.82
CA ALA A 410 -5.98 35.15 -12.24
C ALA A 410 -5.37 33.85 -12.78
N ASP A 411 -6.00 32.71 -12.47
CA ASP A 411 -5.60 31.37 -12.89
C ASP A 411 -6.63 30.83 -13.89
N TYR A 412 -6.16 30.36 -15.05
CA TYR A 412 -7.01 29.73 -16.06
C TYR A 412 -7.72 28.49 -15.52
N ARG A 413 -7.13 27.79 -14.54
CA ARG A 413 -7.73 26.60 -13.90
C ARG A 413 -9.01 26.97 -13.16
N ARG A 414 -9.01 28.10 -12.44
CA ARG A 414 -10.20 28.64 -11.79
C ARG A 414 -11.31 28.90 -12.80
N LEU A 415 -10.99 29.61 -13.89
CA LEU A 415 -11.96 29.95 -14.92
C LEU A 415 -12.50 28.70 -15.64
N TYR A 416 -11.64 27.71 -15.88
CA TYR A 416 -12.04 26.41 -16.39
C TYR A 416 -13.02 25.70 -15.44
N PHE A 417 -12.69 25.59 -14.16
CA PHE A 417 -13.55 24.94 -13.16
C PHE A 417 -14.88 25.68 -12.95
N GLU A 418 -14.86 27.02 -12.86
CA GLU A 418 -16.09 27.82 -12.79
C GLU A 418 -16.92 27.66 -14.07
N GLY A 419 -16.27 27.61 -15.24
CA GLY A 419 -16.94 27.38 -16.52
C GLY A 419 -17.63 26.03 -16.60
N MET A 420 -16.94 24.95 -16.19
CA MET A 420 -17.51 23.61 -16.09
C MET A 420 -18.68 23.56 -15.10
N TRP A 421 -18.52 24.18 -13.92
CA TRP A 421 -19.57 24.26 -12.91
C TRP A 421 -20.81 25.00 -13.44
N LYS A 422 -20.61 26.13 -14.11
CA LYS A 422 -21.70 26.91 -14.72
C LYS A 422 -22.43 26.12 -15.81
N TYR A 423 -21.70 25.34 -16.62
CA TYR A 423 -22.30 24.43 -17.61
C TYR A 423 -23.22 23.40 -16.94
N GLN A 424 -22.75 22.77 -15.87
CA GLN A 424 -23.54 21.81 -15.09
C GLN A 424 -24.78 22.47 -14.46
N ASN A 425 -24.70 23.75 -14.08
CA ASN A 425 -25.83 24.46 -13.46
C ASN A 425 -26.75 25.16 -14.48
N GLY A 426 -26.65 24.83 -15.76
CA GLY A 426 -27.49 25.43 -16.81
C GLY A 426 -27.16 26.88 -17.15
N HIS A 427 -26.15 27.48 -16.52
CA HIS A 427 -25.67 28.83 -16.79
C HIS A 427 -24.75 28.86 -18.02
N PHE A 428 -25.24 28.35 -19.15
CA PHE A 428 -24.43 28.05 -20.33
C PHE A 428 -23.72 29.28 -20.93
N ARG A 429 -24.34 30.45 -20.92
CA ARG A 429 -23.72 31.69 -21.42
C ARG A 429 -22.54 32.12 -20.57
N GLU A 430 -22.68 32.02 -19.26
CA GLU A 430 -21.61 32.36 -18.34
C GLU A 430 -20.52 31.28 -18.32
N ALA A 431 -20.88 30.01 -18.51
CA ALA A 431 -19.94 28.92 -18.72
C ALA A 431 -19.03 29.20 -19.93
N ILE A 432 -19.62 29.58 -21.06
CA ILE A 432 -18.88 29.97 -22.28
C ILE A 432 -17.94 31.13 -21.98
N ASN A 433 -18.40 32.17 -21.27
CA ASN A 433 -17.58 33.32 -20.93
C ASN A 433 -16.35 32.93 -20.09
N ASN A 434 -16.55 32.12 -19.06
CA ASN A 434 -15.46 31.66 -18.20
C ASN A 434 -14.48 30.75 -18.95
N LEU A 435 -14.98 29.84 -19.80
CA LEU A 435 -14.13 28.97 -20.63
C LEU A 435 -13.38 29.74 -21.72
N ASN A 436 -13.95 30.83 -22.25
CA ASN A 436 -13.25 31.76 -23.15
C ASN A 436 -12.09 32.43 -22.43
N ASN A 437 -12.36 33.03 -21.28
CA ASN A 437 -11.34 33.70 -20.49
C ASN A 437 -10.23 32.71 -20.05
N ALA A 438 -10.57 31.45 -19.78
CA ALA A 438 -9.59 30.41 -19.50
C ALA A 438 -8.64 30.15 -20.69
N LEU A 439 -9.14 30.17 -21.94
CA LEU A 439 -8.31 30.00 -23.14
C LEU A 439 -7.40 31.20 -23.40
N GLU A 440 -7.84 32.42 -23.05
CA GLU A 440 -7.04 33.64 -23.20
C GLU A 440 -5.81 33.66 -22.28
N LEU A 441 -5.86 32.93 -21.16
CA LEU A 441 -4.78 32.83 -20.18
C LEU A 441 -3.72 31.75 -20.50
N GLN A 442 -3.66 31.28 -21.76
CA GLN A 442 -2.68 30.30 -22.25
C GLN A 442 -2.57 29.03 -21.38
N PRO A 443 -3.67 28.25 -21.31
CA PRO A 443 -3.73 27.05 -20.47
C PRO A 443 -2.77 25.95 -20.93
N ASP A 444 -2.39 25.06 -20.01
CA ASP A 444 -1.60 23.87 -20.30
C ASP A 444 -2.20 23.06 -21.46
N LEU A 445 -1.37 22.59 -22.41
CA LEU A 445 -1.79 21.84 -23.61
C LEU A 445 -2.68 20.63 -23.30
N LYS A 446 -2.51 20.01 -22.13
CA LYS A 446 -3.29 18.85 -21.69
C LYS A 446 -4.74 19.19 -21.32
N ILE A 447 -5.03 20.43 -20.91
CA ILE A 447 -6.35 20.88 -20.44
C ILE A 447 -7.19 21.47 -21.58
N ILE A 448 -6.53 21.97 -22.63
CA ILE A 448 -7.16 22.58 -23.80
C ILE A 448 -8.31 21.75 -24.38
N PRO A 449 -8.17 20.42 -24.61
CA PRO A 449 -9.28 19.60 -25.12
C PRO A 449 -10.53 19.66 -24.25
N SER A 450 -10.38 19.60 -22.93
CA SER A 450 -11.51 19.63 -21.99
C SER A 450 -12.20 20.99 -21.98
N ILE A 451 -11.44 22.10 -22.07
CA ILE A 451 -12.03 23.45 -22.17
C ILE A 451 -12.91 23.57 -23.42
N TYR A 452 -12.41 23.15 -24.58
CA TYR A 452 -13.19 23.14 -25.82
C TYR A 452 -14.40 22.20 -25.74
N SER A 453 -14.26 21.03 -25.12
CA SER A 453 -15.37 20.09 -24.94
C SER A 453 -16.53 20.71 -24.14
N TYR A 454 -16.25 21.29 -22.97
CA TYR A 454 -17.28 21.94 -22.15
C TYR A 454 -17.85 23.21 -22.80
N ARG A 455 -17.03 23.96 -23.55
CA ARG A 455 -17.50 25.16 -24.26
C ARG A 455 -18.41 24.78 -25.43
N GLY A 456 -18.03 23.76 -26.19
CA GLY A 456 -18.85 23.19 -27.26
C GLY A 456 -20.16 22.62 -26.75
N ALA A 457 -20.12 21.89 -25.63
CA ALA A 457 -21.33 21.37 -24.99
C ALA A 457 -22.24 22.48 -24.46
N SER A 458 -21.67 23.57 -23.91
CA SER A 458 -22.44 24.75 -23.49
C SER A 458 -23.12 25.44 -24.67
N LYS A 459 -22.41 25.59 -25.80
CA LYS A 459 -22.94 26.14 -27.05
C LYS A 459 -24.06 25.28 -27.64
N LEU A 460 -23.91 23.95 -27.60
CA LEU A 460 -24.94 22.99 -28.01
C LEU A 460 -26.24 23.19 -27.22
N LYS A 461 -26.14 23.43 -25.89
CA LYS A 461 -27.31 23.65 -25.02
C LYS A 461 -28.02 24.98 -25.25
N ILE A 462 -27.35 25.98 -25.82
CA ILE A 462 -27.97 27.27 -26.22
C ILE A 462 -28.30 27.34 -27.71
N SER A 463 -28.32 26.20 -28.40
CA SER A 463 -28.59 26.08 -29.85
C SER A 463 -27.59 26.78 -30.78
N ASP A 464 -26.38 27.12 -30.29
CA ASP A 464 -25.26 27.52 -31.14
C ASP A 464 -24.56 26.28 -31.69
N TYR A 465 -25.23 25.59 -32.61
CA TYR A 465 -24.75 24.32 -33.15
C TYR A 465 -23.48 24.47 -33.99
N LYS A 466 -23.35 25.57 -34.74
CA LYS A 466 -22.14 25.84 -35.55
C LYS A 466 -20.93 26.12 -34.66
N GLY A 467 -21.11 26.92 -33.62
CA GLY A 467 -20.05 27.19 -32.64
C GLY A 467 -19.69 25.96 -31.81
N ALA A 468 -20.65 25.08 -31.52
CA ALA A 468 -20.42 23.80 -30.85
C ALA A 468 -19.55 22.85 -31.71
N ILE A 469 -19.89 22.68 -32.99
CA ILE A 469 -19.09 21.86 -33.93
C ILE A 469 -17.66 22.37 -34.00
N SER A 470 -17.46 23.69 -34.15
CA SER A 470 -16.13 24.28 -34.21
C SER A 470 -15.30 23.95 -32.95
N ASP A 471 -15.89 24.02 -31.76
CA ASP A 471 -15.19 23.68 -30.52
C ASP A 471 -14.86 22.18 -30.44
N PHE A 472 -15.76 21.30 -30.88
CA PHE A 472 -15.47 19.87 -30.94
C PHE A 472 -14.39 19.51 -31.96
N ASP A 473 -14.33 20.23 -33.09
CA ASP A 473 -13.26 20.09 -34.08
C ASP A 473 -11.91 20.50 -33.51
N TYR A 474 -11.85 21.63 -32.78
CA TYR A 474 -10.63 22.02 -32.05
C TYR A 474 -10.24 20.97 -31.02
N CYS A 475 -11.20 20.49 -30.22
CA CYS A 475 -10.97 19.44 -29.23
C CYS A 475 -10.32 18.20 -29.87
N LEU A 476 -10.90 17.69 -30.96
CA LEU A 476 -10.39 16.52 -31.68
C LEU A 476 -9.03 16.79 -32.34
N ALA A 477 -8.79 17.99 -32.86
CA ALA A 477 -7.50 18.37 -33.43
C ALA A 477 -6.38 18.37 -32.39
N TYR A 478 -6.65 18.84 -31.17
CA TYR A 478 -5.69 18.79 -30.06
C TYR A 478 -5.46 17.38 -29.52
N MET A 479 -6.49 16.52 -29.53
CA MET A 479 -6.36 15.14 -29.06
C MET A 479 -5.69 14.20 -30.07
N GLY A 480 -5.62 14.59 -31.36
CA GLY A 480 -5.01 13.78 -32.43
C GLY A 480 -5.82 12.53 -32.81
N SER A 481 -5.23 11.68 -33.66
CA SER A 481 -5.84 10.42 -34.12
C SER A 481 -5.52 9.28 -33.15
N GLY A 482 -6.20 9.23 -32.00
CA GLY A 482 -6.01 8.19 -30.99
C GLY A 482 -7.29 7.41 -30.72
N ASP A 483 -7.33 6.16 -31.15
CA ASP A 483 -8.41 5.22 -30.80
C ASP A 483 -8.13 4.61 -29.40
N SER A 484 -9.17 4.56 -28.57
CA SER A 484 -9.42 3.63 -27.45
C SER A 484 -8.89 3.88 -26.01
N GLY A 485 -8.15 4.96 -25.71
CA GLY A 485 -7.67 5.21 -24.33
C GLY A 485 -8.30 6.40 -23.59
N ASN A 486 -8.69 7.46 -24.31
CA ASN A 486 -9.17 8.71 -23.67
C ASN A 486 -10.71 8.73 -23.65
N PRO A 487 -11.34 8.77 -22.45
CA PRO A 487 -12.80 8.73 -22.31
C PRO A 487 -13.50 9.97 -22.88
N LEU A 488 -12.77 11.04 -23.21
CA LEU A 488 -13.33 12.26 -23.80
C LEU A 488 -13.76 12.06 -25.26
N PHE A 489 -13.15 11.13 -26.01
CA PHE A 489 -13.46 10.92 -27.43
C PHE A 489 -14.94 10.53 -27.65
N LYS A 490 -15.47 9.59 -26.86
CA LYS A 490 -16.87 9.16 -26.99
C LYS A 490 -17.85 10.30 -26.78
N THR A 491 -17.61 11.14 -25.77
CA THR A 491 -18.45 12.30 -25.44
C THR A 491 -18.39 13.37 -26.52
N VAL A 492 -17.20 13.65 -27.05
CA VAL A 492 -17.01 14.69 -28.08
C VAL A 492 -17.64 14.27 -29.41
N TYR A 493 -17.41 13.02 -29.84
CA TYR A 493 -18.05 12.50 -31.05
C TYR A 493 -19.58 12.49 -30.91
N TYR A 494 -20.11 12.03 -29.77
CA TYR A 494 -21.55 12.04 -29.55
C TYR A 494 -22.15 13.45 -29.59
N ASN A 495 -21.55 14.41 -28.87
CA ASN A 495 -22.05 15.79 -28.85
C ASN A 495 -21.88 16.53 -30.19
N ARG A 496 -20.81 16.25 -30.94
CA ARG A 496 -20.66 16.77 -32.32
C ARG A 496 -21.69 16.15 -33.26
N GLY A 497 -22.00 14.87 -33.09
CA GLY A 497 -23.09 14.18 -33.77
C GLY A 497 -24.45 14.84 -33.52
N LEU A 498 -24.76 15.14 -32.25
CA LEU A 498 -25.96 15.88 -31.86
C LEU A 498 -26.01 17.28 -32.50
N ALA A 499 -24.90 18.02 -32.47
CA ALA A 499 -24.84 19.35 -33.08
C ALA A 499 -25.09 19.31 -34.60
N ASN A 500 -24.52 18.32 -35.29
CA ASN A 500 -24.76 18.08 -36.73
C ASN A 500 -26.21 17.68 -37.00
N PHE A 501 -26.79 16.83 -36.16
CA PHE A 501 -28.19 16.40 -36.28
C PHE A 501 -29.15 17.61 -36.19
N PHE A 502 -28.99 18.46 -35.18
CA PHE A 502 -29.83 19.65 -35.02
C PHE A 502 -29.62 20.71 -36.12
N LEU A 503 -28.50 20.67 -36.85
CA LEU A 503 -28.26 21.50 -38.03
C LEU A 503 -28.83 20.91 -39.33
N GLY A 504 -29.34 19.68 -39.30
CA GLY A 504 -29.82 18.96 -40.49
C GLY A 504 -28.73 18.20 -41.26
N ASN A 505 -27.52 18.12 -40.72
CA ASN A 505 -26.39 17.38 -41.32
C ASN A 505 -26.46 15.90 -40.91
N GLN A 506 -27.45 15.17 -41.40
CA GLN A 506 -27.72 13.78 -40.98
C GLN A 506 -26.56 12.81 -41.28
N ILE A 507 -25.87 12.97 -42.42
CA ILE A 507 -24.78 12.07 -42.82
C ILE A 507 -23.59 12.22 -41.86
N GLU A 508 -23.23 13.46 -41.55
CA GLU A 508 -22.15 13.80 -40.62
C GLU A 508 -22.50 13.38 -39.19
N ALA A 509 -23.75 13.59 -38.77
CA ALA A 509 -24.25 13.17 -37.47
C ALA A 509 -24.07 11.66 -37.26
N CYS A 510 -24.50 10.86 -38.25
CA CYS A 510 -24.36 9.41 -38.17
C CYS A 510 -22.92 8.92 -38.19
N ARG A 511 -22.06 9.57 -38.96
CA ARG A 511 -20.62 9.26 -38.95
C ARG A 511 -20.01 9.49 -37.57
N ASP A 512 -20.41 10.56 -36.90
CA ASP A 512 -19.92 10.87 -35.55
C ASP A 512 -20.48 9.93 -34.48
N PHE A 513 -21.76 9.58 -34.56
CA PHE A 513 -22.35 8.58 -33.67
C PHE A 513 -21.67 7.21 -33.79
N GLN A 514 -21.37 6.76 -35.01
CA GLN A 514 -20.62 5.51 -35.21
C GLN A 514 -19.21 5.57 -34.61
N LYS A 515 -18.54 6.73 -34.63
CA LYS A 515 -17.25 6.92 -33.97
C LYS A 515 -17.38 6.94 -32.45
N ALA A 516 -18.45 7.51 -31.91
CA ALA A 516 -18.72 7.47 -30.48
C ALA A 516 -18.88 6.02 -29.99
N LEU A 517 -19.59 5.16 -30.73
CA LEU A 517 -19.72 3.73 -30.42
C LEU A 517 -18.37 3.01 -30.43
N ARG A 518 -17.53 3.24 -31.45
CA ARG A 518 -16.19 2.63 -31.54
C ARG A 518 -15.25 3.05 -30.41
N THR A 519 -15.47 4.23 -29.83
CA THR A 519 -14.68 4.78 -28.72
C THR A 519 -15.25 4.41 -27.34
N GLY A 520 -16.20 3.46 -27.27
CA GLY A 520 -16.70 2.89 -26.03
C GLY A 520 -17.92 3.60 -25.44
N LEU A 521 -18.78 4.19 -26.27
CA LEU A 521 -20.12 4.64 -25.86
C LEU A 521 -21.06 3.43 -25.76
N ASP A 522 -21.60 3.20 -24.57
CA ASP A 522 -22.41 2.03 -24.21
C ASP A 522 -23.70 2.37 -23.45
N ASP A 523 -24.05 3.66 -23.31
CA ASP A 523 -25.25 4.04 -22.58
C ASP A 523 -26.54 3.73 -23.37
N PRO A 524 -27.55 3.08 -22.76
CA PRO A 524 -28.74 2.59 -23.46
C PRO A 524 -29.57 3.68 -24.17
N GLU A 525 -29.61 4.90 -23.62
CA GLU A 525 -30.37 6.01 -24.18
C GLU A 525 -29.73 6.51 -25.48
N SER A 526 -28.41 6.71 -25.47
CA SER A 526 -27.68 7.11 -26.66
C SER A 526 -27.70 6.04 -27.73
N LEU A 527 -27.59 4.76 -27.36
CA LEU A 527 -27.69 3.64 -28.32
C LEU A 527 -29.03 3.62 -29.06
N ASN A 528 -30.14 3.80 -28.33
CA ASN A 528 -31.47 3.87 -28.93
C ASN A 528 -31.64 5.10 -29.83
N PHE A 529 -31.16 6.26 -29.38
CA PHE A 529 -31.19 7.49 -30.18
C PHE A 529 -30.36 7.36 -31.46
N ILE A 530 -29.16 6.77 -31.39
CA ILE A 530 -28.30 6.55 -32.55
C ILE A 530 -28.97 5.61 -33.55
N GLY A 531 -29.61 4.53 -33.09
CA GLY A 531 -30.40 3.64 -33.95
C GLY A 531 -31.47 4.40 -34.73
N GLN A 532 -32.26 5.24 -34.05
CA GLN A 532 -33.32 6.02 -34.70
C GLN A 532 -32.83 7.06 -35.72
N VAL A 533 -31.62 7.58 -35.55
CA VAL A 533 -31.07 8.63 -36.43
C VAL A 533 -30.31 8.03 -37.62
N CYS A 534 -29.80 6.80 -37.49
CA CYS A 534 -28.88 6.19 -38.45
C CYS A 534 -29.38 4.90 -39.12
N ASP A 535 -30.56 4.42 -38.74
CA ASP A 535 -31.39 3.49 -39.52
C ASP A 535 -32.08 4.24 -40.67
#